data_AF-A0A1I2DYB8-F1
#
_entry.id   AF-A0A1I2DYB8-F1
#
_cell.length_a   1.000
_cell.length_b   1.000
_cell.length_c   1.000
_cell.angle_alpha   90.00
_cell.angle_beta   90.00
_cell.angle_gamma   90.00
#
_symmetry.space_group_name_H-M   'P 1'
#
loop_
_entity.id
_entity.type
_entity.pdbx_description
1 polymer ?
#
loop_
_entity_poly.entity_id
_entity_poly.type
_entity_poly.pdbx_seq_one_letter_code
_entity_poly.pdbx_strand_id
1 'polypeptide(L)'
;MEQTNNQTIHPYAGMWVTKDGYIRHHLLPNGRYDEARGDRKSAYQGRYFIEGDHHIEYVDDTGFTADGDFRDDILYHGGMILHREQ
;
A
#
# COMPACT_ATOMS: atom_id res chain seq x y z
N MET A 1 32.16 -5.35 10.40
CA MET A 1 30.85 -4.94 10.94
C MET A 1 30.03 -4.46 9.76
N GLU A 2 29.36 -5.38 9.07
CA GLU A 2 28.53 -5.07 7.90
C GLU A 2 27.08 -5.06 8.37
N GLN A 3 26.59 -3.87 8.74
CA GLN A 3 25.16 -3.60 8.82
C GLN A 3 24.73 -2.99 7.50
N THR A 4 24.58 -3.80 6.46
CA THR A 4 23.75 -3.40 5.33
C THR A 4 22.33 -3.85 5.67
N ASN A 5 21.54 -2.90 6.17
CA ASN A 5 20.11 -3.05 6.34
C ASN A 5 19.55 -3.80 5.13
N ASN A 6 19.05 -5.02 5.35
CA ASN A 6 18.00 -5.61 4.53
C ASN A 6 16.78 -4.67 4.65
N GLN A 7 16.86 -3.48 4.06
CA GLN A 7 15.68 -2.75 3.64
C GLN A 7 15.00 -3.73 2.71
N THR A 8 14.01 -4.44 3.23
CA THR A 8 13.07 -5.19 2.42
C THR A 8 12.59 -4.19 1.41
N ILE A 9 13.16 -4.22 0.20
CA ILE A 9 12.74 -3.33 -0.87
C ILE A 9 11.37 -3.85 -1.19
N HIS A 10 10.34 -3.24 -0.59
CA HIS A 10 8.97 -3.54 -0.93
C HIS A 10 8.81 -3.05 -2.37
N PRO A 11 8.81 -3.94 -3.39
CA PRO A 11 8.82 -3.51 -4.79
C PRO A 11 7.57 -2.69 -5.12
N TYR A 12 6.53 -2.84 -4.30
CA TYR A 12 5.26 -2.17 -4.33
C TYR A 12 5.20 -0.83 -3.57
N ALA A 13 6.28 -0.44 -2.87
CA ALA A 13 6.36 0.89 -2.26
C ALA A 13 6.24 1.97 -3.34
N GLY A 14 5.39 2.96 -3.09
CA GLY A 14 4.99 3.96 -4.08
C GLY A 14 3.59 4.52 -3.80
N MET A 15 3.19 5.48 -4.61
CA MET A 15 1.86 6.06 -4.55
C MET A 15 0.92 5.27 -5.46
N TRP A 16 -0.25 4.89 -4.95
CA TRP A 16 -1.28 4.14 -5.66
C TRP A 16 -2.53 4.97 -5.71
N VAL A 17 -2.98 5.34 -6.91
CA VAL A 17 -4.11 6.25 -7.08
C VAL A 17 -5.24 5.55 -7.82
N THR A 18 -6.49 5.78 -7.43
CA THR A 18 -7.61 5.30 -8.24
C THR A 18 -7.61 5.97 -9.61
N LYS A 19 -8.27 5.35 -10.59
CA LYS A 19 -8.36 5.89 -11.96
C LYS A 19 -8.89 7.33 -12.03
N ASP A 20 -9.73 7.71 -11.07
CA ASP A 20 -10.30 9.07 -10.95
C ASP A 20 -9.37 10.05 -10.19
N GLY A 21 -8.29 9.55 -9.58
CA GLY A 21 -7.38 10.34 -8.74
C GLY A 21 -7.95 10.74 -7.38
N TYR A 22 -9.18 10.28 -7.07
CA TYR A 22 -9.88 10.60 -5.82
C TYR A 22 -9.26 9.94 -4.60
N ILE A 23 -8.82 8.69 -4.70
CA ILE A 23 -8.15 7.98 -3.60
C ILE A 23 -6.67 7.87 -3.95
N ARG A 24 -5.81 8.21 -2.99
CA ARG A 24 -4.36 8.10 -3.09
C ARG A 24 -3.86 7.29 -1.90
N HIS A 25 -3.23 6.18 -2.17
CA HIS A 25 -2.78 5.20 -1.20
C HIS A 25 -1.26 5.08 -1.32
N HIS A 26 -0.56 5.66 -0.36
CA HIS A 26 0.89 5.72 -0.34
C HIS A 26 1.45 4.55 0.46
N LEU A 27 2.10 3.61 -0.22
CA LEU A 27 2.85 2.53 0.41
C LEU A 27 4.27 3.01 0.70
N LEU A 28 4.59 3.19 1.98
CA LEU A 28 5.89 3.63 2.44
C LEU A 28 6.85 2.43 2.54
N PRO A 29 8.14 2.60 2.19
CA PRO A 29 9.15 1.54 2.23
C PRO A 29 9.46 1.02 3.65
N ASN A 30 8.87 1.61 4.69
CA ASN A 30 8.97 1.16 6.07
C ASN A 30 7.84 0.16 6.46
N GLY A 31 7.03 -0.30 5.50
CA GLY A 31 5.90 -1.21 5.75
C GLY A 31 4.66 -0.52 6.32
N ARG A 32 4.53 0.79 6.14
CA ARG A 32 3.34 1.58 6.50
C ARG A 32 2.61 2.04 5.26
N TYR A 33 1.29 2.15 5.35
CA TYR A 33 0.50 2.78 4.29
C TYR A 33 -0.24 4.01 4.81
N ASP A 34 -0.48 4.96 3.92
CA ASP A 34 -1.31 6.15 4.15
C ASP A 34 -2.30 6.31 3.00
N GLU A 35 -3.59 6.28 3.30
CA GLU A 35 -4.65 6.49 2.33
C GLU A 35 -5.29 7.86 2.50
N ALA A 36 -5.16 8.72 1.49
CA ALA A 36 -5.87 9.98 1.35
C ALA A 36 -7.07 9.83 0.41
N ARG A 37 -8.20 10.46 0.74
CA ARG A 37 -9.41 10.49 -0.09
C ARG A 37 -9.85 11.92 -0.33
N GLY A 38 -9.72 12.39 -1.57
CA GLY A 38 -10.10 13.74 -2.00
C GLY A 38 -9.37 14.81 -1.19
N ASP A 39 -10.15 15.62 -0.47
CA ASP A 39 -9.64 16.68 0.41
C ASP A 39 -9.12 16.15 1.76
N ARG A 40 -9.53 14.93 2.15
CA ARG A 40 -9.12 14.31 3.41
C ARG A 40 -7.79 13.59 3.23
N LYS A 41 -6.70 14.29 3.58
CA LYS A 41 -5.36 13.72 3.72
C LYS A 41 -5.35 12.73 4.90
N SER A 42 -4.74 11.55 4.71
CA SER A 42 -4.59 10.52 5.76
C SER A 42 -5.92 10.06 6.38
N ALA A 43 -6.87 9.66 5.53
CA ALA A 43 -8.12 9.06 5.95
C ALA A 43 -7.92 7.73 6.69
N TYR A 44 -7.00 6.88 6.21
CA TYR A 44 -6.64 5.60 6.83
C TYR A 44 -5.13 5.42 6.83
N GLN A 45 -4.61 4.82 7.89
CA GLN A 45 -3.17 4.58 8.07
C GLN A 45 -2.99 3.28 8.82
N GLY A 46 -2.03 2.49 8.38
CA GLY A 46 -1.73 1.25 9.05
C GLY A 46 -0.43 0.64 8.57
N ARG A 47 -0.28 -0.63 8.86
CA ARG A 47 0.84 -1.45 8.38
C ARG A 47 0.40 -2.31 7.23
N TYR A 48 1.34 -2.61 6.35
CA TYR A 48 1.15 -3.60 5.31
C TYR A 48 2.32 -4.56 5.28
N PHE A 49 2.06 -5.77 4.79
CA PHE A 49 3.00 -6.85 4.64
C PHE A 49 2.77 -7.49 3.28
N ILE A 50 3.85 -7.86 2.59
CA ILE A 50 3.75 -8.55 1.30
C ILE A 50 3.86 -10.03 1.58
N GLU A 51 2.84 -10.79 1.21
CA GLU A 51 2.85 -12.25 1.28
C GLU A 51 3.09 -12.82 -0.12
N GLY A 52 4.14 -13.65 -0.25
CA GLY A 52 4.53 -14.19 -1.55
C GLY A 52 5.01 -13.13 -2.53
N ASP A 53 4.67 -13.30 -3.81
CA ASP A 53 5.17 -12.44 -4.87
C ASP A 53 4.24 -11.24 -5.17
N HIS A 54 2.92 -11.37 -5.00
CA HIS A 54 1.94 -10.34 -5.42
C HIS A 54 0.79 -10.11 -4.43
N HIS A 55 0.74 -10.81 -3.29
CA HIS A 55 -0.30 -10.59 -2.29
C HIS A 55 0.15 -9.58 -1.24
N ILE A 56 -0.76 -8.75 -0.76
CA ILE A 56 -0.51 -7.76 0.28
C ILE A 56 -1.57 -7.84 1.35
N GLU A 57 -1.12 -8.00 2.58
CA GLU A 57 -1.95 -7.90 3.76
C GLU A 57 -1.78 -6.55 4.42
N TYR A 58 -2.88 -6.04 4.95
CA TYR A 58 -3.00 -4.76 5.63
C TYR A 58 -3.51 -4.99 7.04
N VAL A 59 -2.96 -4.23 7.98
CA VAL A 59 -3.39 -4.20 9.36
C VAL A 59 -3.46 -2.74 9.79
N ASP A 60 -4.68 -2.22 9.92
CA ASP A 60 -4.92 -0.88 10.45
C ASP A 60 -4.69 -0.83 11.98
N ASP A 61 -4.43 0.35 12.52
CA ASP A 61 -4.28 0.57 13.96
C ASP A 61 -5.56 0.25 14.75
N THR A 62 -6.73 0.24 14.11
CA THR A 62 -7.98 -0.23 14.74
C THR A 62 -8.07 -1.76 14.88
N GLY A 63 -7.10 -2.51 14.35
CA GLY A 63 -7.13 -3.98 14.33
C GLY A 63 -7.97 -4.57 13.20
N PHE A 64 -8.34 -3.76 12.19
CA PHE A 64 -8.96 -4.27 10.98
C PHE A 64 -7.87 -4.81 10.06
N THR A 65 -8.06 -6.04 9.59
CA THR A 65 -7.18 -6.67 8.60
C THR A 65 -7.86 -6.65 7.24
N ALA A 66 -7.08 -6.39 6.20
CA ALA A 66 -7.57 -6.42 4.84
C ALA A 66 -6.52 -6.99 3.90
N ASP A 67 -6.97 -7.63 2.84
CA ASP A 67 -6.11 -8.24 1.84
C ASP A 67 -6.15 -7.46 0.52
N GLY A 68 -5.18 -7.73 -0.33
CA GLY A 68 -5.12 -7.21 -1.68
C GLY A 68 -4.12 -7.94 -2.54
N ASP A 69 -4.24 -7.77 -3.85
CA ASP A 69 -3.38 -8.40 -4.84
C ASP A 69 -2.88 -7.38 -5.85
N PHE A 70 -1.59 -7.45 -6.14
CA PHE A 70 -0.95 -6.72 -7.23
C PHE A 70 -1.05 -7.53 -8.53
N ARG A 71 -1.62 -6.92 -9.57
CA ARG A 71 -1.72 -7.47 -10.93
C ARG A 71 -1.42 -6.36 -11.93
N ASP A 72 -0.41 -6.54 -12.79
CA ASP A 72 -0.07 -5.58 -13.86
C ASP A 72 0.07 -4.12 -13.35
N ASP A 73 0.81 -3.89 -12.26
CA ASP A 73 0.95 -2.57 -11.62
C ASP A 73 -0.40 -1.94 -11.15
N ILE A 74 -1.39 -2.80 -10.89
CA ILE A 74 -2.68 -2.45 -10.31
C ILE A 74 -2.84 -3.20 -8.98
N LEU A 75 -3.14 -2.45 -7.93
CA LEU A 75 -3.52 -2.96 -6.62
C LEU A 75 -5.04 -3.16 -6.58
N TYR A 76 -5.45 -4.41 -6.42
CA TYR A 76 -6.83 -4.81 -6.16
C TYR A 76 -6.99 -4.99 -4.66
N HIS A 77 -7.77 -4.12 -4.02
CA HIS A 77 -7.94 -4.12 -2.58
C HIS A 77 -9.39 -3.82 -2.21
N GLY A 78 -10.07 -4.73 -1.52
CA GLY A 78 -11.43 -4.52 -1.01
C GLY A 78 -12.47 -4.12 -2.08
N GLY A 79 -12.29 -4.56 -3.33
CA GLY A 79 -13.13 -4.15 -4.47
C GLY A 79 -12.77 -2.80 -5.10
N MET A 80 -11.74 -2.13 -4.60
CA MET A 80 -11.15 -0.93 -5.19
C MET A 80 -9.99 -1.32 -6.10
N ILE A 81 -9.80 -0.53 -7.15
CA ILE A 81 -8.73 -0.68 -8.13
C ILE A 81 -7.87 0.56 -8.05
N LEU A 82 -6.63 0.40 -7.62
CA LEU A 82 -5.65 1.47 -7.53
C LEU A 82 -4.51 1.20 -8.51
N HIS A 83 -4.08 2.22 -9.22
CA HIS A 83 -2.99 2.17 -10.18
C HIS A 83 -1.76 2.82 -9.57
N ARG A 84 -0.59 2.25 -9.83
CA ARG A 84 0.67 2.89 -9.42
C ARG A 84 0.82 4.25 -10.12
N GLU A 85 1.00 5.30 -9.35
CA GLU A 85 1.44 6.61 -9.85
C GLU A 85 2.92 6.49 -10.21
N GLN A 86 3.23 6.54 -11.51
CA GLN A 86 4.59 6.53 -12.03
C GLN A 86 5.20 7.93 -12.04
#